data_AF-A0AA39MBJ6-F1
#
_entry.id   AF-A0AA39MBJ6-F1
#
_cell.length_a   1.000
_cell.length_b   1.000
_cell.length_c   1.000
_cell.angle_alpha   90.00
_cell.angle_beta   90.00
_cell.angle_gamma   90.00
#
_symmetry.space_group_name_H-M   'P 1'
#
loop_
_entity.id
_entity.type
_entity.pdbx_description
1 polymer ?
#
loop_
_entity_poly.entity_id
_entity_poly.type
_entity_poly.pdbx_seq_one_letter_code
_entity_poly.pdbx_strand_id
1 'polypeptide(L)'
;MSHSPSKASCCRGKGRVKKRSAEERQTIDRIRRYLIGRAVHFNHKIVTTTVSSILRRLRSRPSAVNAFVRAIHSKNFASECVPIERTLDGRSQFGDMKVSAPLHIYSVFRFPAVQKHQFVSLPNCFTDGPHEECINPYHYSHFSAFSASGEIDSESDDELQHVTILGSDGDDDNMP
;
A
#
# COMPACT_ATOMS: atom_id res chain seq x y z
N MET A 1 21.91 55.50 -9.33
CA MET A 1 21.85 54.18 -10.01
C MET A 1 21.17 53.22 -9.05
N SER A 2 19.85 53.06 -9.15
CA SER A 2 19.06 52.17 -8.29
C SER A 2 18.29 51.21 -9.19
N HIS A 3 18.75 49.96 -9.25
CA HIS A 3 18.12 48.90 -10.04
C HIS A 3 16.98 48.26 -9.24
N SER A 4 15.78 48.29 -9.81
CA SER A 4 14.61 47.54 -9.36
C SER A 4 14.76 46.05 -9.69
N PRO A 5 14.29 45.10 -8.85
CA PRO A 5 14.24 43.70 -9.23
C PRO A 5 12.97 43.41 -10.04
N SER A 6 13.15 42.84 -11.24
CA SER A 6 12.07 42.33 -12.09
C SER A 6 11.36 41.14 -11.43
N LYS A 7 10.04 41.25 -11.27
CA LYS A 7 9.17 40.13 -10.92
C LYS A 7 9.07 39.20 -12.14
N ALA A 8 9.75 38.06 -12.09
CA ALA A 8 9.55 36.99 -13.05
C ALA A 8 8.17 36.32 -12.80
N SER A 9 7.18 36.72 -13.59
CA SER A 9 5.89 36.05 -13.68
C SER A 9 6.07 34.75 -14.45
N CYS A 10 6.09 33.62 -13.74
CA CYS A 10 6.12 32.31 -14.37
C CYS A 10 4.72 31.95 -14.89
N CYS A 11 4.45 32.28 -16.14
CA CYS A 11 3.24 31.89 -16.86
C CYS A 11 3.23 30.36 -17.03
N ARG A 12 2.57 29.61 -16.15
CA ARG A 12 2.26 28.19 -16.38
C ARG A 12 1.30 28.07 -17.56
N GLY A 13 1.86 27.88 -18.77
CA GLY A 13 1.08 27.56 -19.96
C GLY A 13 0.24 26.32 -19.74
N LYS A 14 -1.09 26.46 -19.74
CA LYS A 14 -2.01 25.32 -19.76
C LYS A 14 -1.86 24.64 -21.12
N GLY A 15 -0.99 23.65 -21.21
CA GLY A 15 -0.79 22.84 -22.40
C GLY A 15 -2.12 22.29 -22.93
N ARG A 16 -2.40 22.55 -24.21
CA ARG A 16 -3.59 22.04 -24.91
C ARG A 16 -3.54 20.52 -24.92
N VAL A 17 -4.45 19.87 -24.20
CA VAL A 17 -4.53 18.40 -24.14
C VAL A 17 -4.92 17.88 -25.53
N LYS A 18 -4.02 17.16 -26.20
CA LYS A 18 -4.26 16.56 -27.52
C LYS A 18 -5.43 15.56 -27.43
N LYS A 19 -6.39 15.65 -28.36
CA LYS A 19 -7.52 14.71 -28.45
C LYS A 19 -6.97 13.32 -28.83
N ARG A 20 -7.25 12.29 -28.02
CA ARG A 20 -6.79 10.91 -28.24
C ARG A 20 -7.35 10.30 -29.53
N SER A 21 -6.68 9.29 -30.09
CA SER A 21 -7.24 8.50 -31.20
C SER A 21 -8.44 7.65 -30.73
N ALA A 22 -9.25 7.13 -31.66
CA ALA A 22 -10.35 6.24 -31.32
C ALA A 22 -9.85 4.92 -30.68
N GLU A 23 -8.76 4.36 -31.20
CA GLU A 23 -8.13 3.14 -30.70
C GLU A 23 -7.57 3.31 -29.28
N GLU A 24 -6.94 4.45 -29.01
CA GLU A 24 -6.41 4.76 -27.68
C GLU A 24 -7.55 4.89 -26.66
N ARG A 25 -8.67 5.53 -27.04
CA ARG A 25 -9.89 5.55 -26.21
C ARG A 25 -10.41 4.14 -25.91
N GLN A 26 -10.53 3.31 -26.94
CA GLN A 26 -11.00 1.93 -26.79
C GLN A 26 -10.10 1.11 -25.87
N THR A 27 -8.78 1.28 -26.00
CA THR A 27 -7.79 0.61 -25.15
C THR A 27 -7.94 1.04 -23.68
N ILE A 28 -8.08 2.33 -23.42
CA ILE A 28 -8.30 2.85 -22.06
C ILE A 28 -9.61 2.33 -21.48
N ASP A 29 -10.67 2.21 -22.28
CA ASP A 29 -11.96 1.68 -21.82
C ASP A 29 -11.89 0.19 -21.48
N ARG A 30 -11.10 -0.60 -22.24
CA ARG A 30 -10.80 -2.00 -21.91
C ARG A 30 -10.03 -2.09 -20.57
N ILE A 31 -8.98 -1.27 -20.43
CA ILE A 31 -8.20 -1.21 -19.18
C ILE A 31 -9.08 -0.78 -18.00
N ARG A 32 -9.93 0.23 -18.17
CA ARG A 32 -10.83 0.71 -17.12
C ARG A 32 -11.75 -0.41 -16.64
N ARG A 33 -12.39 -1.14 -17.56
CA ARG A 33 -13.26 -2.28 -17.21
C ARG A 33 -12.49 -3.38 -16.50
N TYR A 34 -11.29 -3.70 -16.99
CA TYR A 34 -10.42 -4.68 -16.35
C TYR A 34 -10.09 -4.31 -14.90
N LEU A 35 -9.67 -3.06 -14.65
CA LEU A 35 -9.31 -2.59 -13.32
C LEU A 35 -10.49 -2.56 -12.36
N ILE A 36 -11.67 -2.11 -12.82
CA ILE A 36 -12.90 -2.14 -12.01
C ILE A 36 -13.24 -3.57 -11.59
N GLY A 37 -13.16 -4.53 -12.52
CA GLY A 37 -13.44 -5.95 -12.24
C GLY A 37 -12.42 -6.64 -11.32
N ARG A 38 -11.29 -5.99 -11.00
CA ARG A 38 -10.27 -6.51 -10.08
C ARG A 38 -10.27 -5.82 -8.72
N ALA A 39 -11.05 -4.75 -8.54
CA ALA A 39 -11.17 -4.08 -7.26
C ALA A 39 -11.95 -4.95 -6.27
N VAL A 40 -11.60 -4.86 -4.99
CA VAL A 40 -12.26 -5.61 -3.90
C VAL A 40 -13.19 -4.73 -3.07
N HIS A 41 -13.14 -3.41 -3.28
CA HIS A 41 -13.93 -2.46 -2.52
C HIS A 41 -15.41 -2.49 -2.93
N PHE A 42 -16.29 -2.65 -1.95
CA PHE A 42 -17.74 -2.82 -2.16
C PHE A 42 -18.43 -1.61 -2.80
N ASN A 43 -17.99 -0.40 -2.48
CA ASN A 43 -18.58 0.82 -3.05
C ASN A 43 -18.13 1.04 -4.50
N HIS A 44 -19.00 0.73 -5.45
CA HIS A 44 -18.74 0.89 -6.88
C HIS A 44 -18.41 2.33 -7.30
N LYS A 45 -18.99 3.35 -6.65
CA LYS A 45 -18.68 4.76 -6.93
C LYS A 45 -17.23 5.10 -6.55
N ILE A 46 -16.74 4.56 -5.43
CA ILE A 46 -15.35 4.71 -5.01
C ILE A 46 -14.41 4.02 -6.00
N VAL A 47 -14.73 2.79 -6.42
CA VAL A 47 -13.93 2.04 -7.40
C VAL A 47 -13.82 2.80 -8.73
N THR A 48 -14.96 3.16 -9.33
CA THR A 48 -15.00 3.83 -10.64
C THR A 48 -14.28 5.18 -10.65
N THR A 49 -14.47 5.97 -9.60
CA THR A 49 -13.79 7.28 -9.42
C THR A 49 -12.29 7.10 -9.26
N THR A 50 -11.86 6.11 -8.46
CA THR A 50 -10.45 5.84 -8.19
C THR A 50 -9.73 5.38 -9.46
N VAL A 51 -10.30 4.42 -10.19
CA VAL A 51 -9.75 3.94 -11.47
C VAL A 51 -9.65 5.09 -12.47
N SER A 52 -10.67 5.95 -12.56
CA SER A 52 -10.64 7.12 -13.44
C SER A 52 -9.55 8.12 -13.04
N SER A 53 -9.32 8.32 -11.74
CA SER A 53 -8.26 9.18 -11.23
C SER A 53 -6.87 8.63 -11.57
N ILE A 54 -6.64 7.32 -11.40
CA ILE A 54 -5.38 6.64 -11.77
C ILE A 54 -5.09 6.83 -13.25
N LEU A 55 -6.03 6.47 -14.12
CA LEU A 55 -5.86 6.57 -15.58
C LEU A 55 -5.65 8.00 -16.06
N ARG A 56 -6.23 8.98 -15.36
CA ARG A 56 -6.01 10.41 -15.64
C ARG A 56 -4.62 10.86 -15.22
N ARG A 57 -4.11 10.43 -14.06
CA ARG A 57 -2.77 10.79 -13.57
C ARG A 57 -1.66 10.13 -14.40
N LEU A 58 -1.84 8.88 -14.79
CA LEU A 58 -0.88 8.12 -15.60
C LEU A 58 -0.98 8.39 -17.10
N ARG A 59 -1.89 9.27 -17.54
CA ARG A 59 -2.20 9.47 -18.96
C ARG A 59 -1.01 9.83 -19.84
N SER A 60 -0.03 10.54 -19.29
CA SER A 60 1.15 11.02 -20.02
C SER A 60 2.27 9.96 -20.09
N ARG A 61 2.14 8.85 -19.34
CA ARG A 61 3.14 7.79 -19.22
C ARG A 61 2.49 6.42 -19.46
N PRO A 62 2.35 5.99 -20.73
CA PRO A 62 1.70 4.72 -21.06
C PRO A 62 2.41 3.51 -20.44
N SER A 63 3.74 3.56 -20.29
CA SER A 63 4.52 2.54 -19.56
C SER A 63 4.05 2.37 -18.12
N ALA A 64 3.76 3.47 -17.41
CA ALA A 64 3.26 3.44 -16.04
C ALA A 64 1.85 2.85 -15.94
N VAL A 65 0.98 3.10 -16.93
CA VAL A 65 -0.34 2.45 -17.01
C VAL A 65 -0.18 0.93 -17.14
N ASN A 66 0.71 0.49 -18.03
CA ASN A 66 0.98 -0.94 -18.23
C ASN A 66 1.59 -1.59 -16.99
N ALA A 67 2.55 -0.94 -16.32
CA ALA A 67 3.14 -1.40 -15.07
C ALA A 67 2.07 -1.58 -13.98
N PHE A 68 1.14 -0.62 -13.85
CA PHE A 68 0.03 -0.73 -12.90
C PHE A 68 -0.91 -1.91 -13.23
N VAL A 69 -1.29 -2.06 -14.50
CA VAL A 69 -2.12 -3.20 -14.95
C VAL A 69 -1.42 -4.53 -14.67
N ARG A 70 -0.12 -4.63 -14.95
CA ARG A 70 0.70 -5.81 -14.64
C ARG A 70 0.72 -6.11 -13.15
N ALA A 71 0.92 -5.11 -12.30
CA ALA A 71 0.91 -5.28 -10.84
C ALA A 71 -0.44 -5.82 -10.34
N ILE A 72 -1.56 -5.25 -10.82
CA ILE A 72 -2.91 -5.73 -10.48
C ILE A 72 -3.15 -7.17 -10.98
N HIS A 73 -2.60 -7.51 -12.14
CA HIS A 73 -2.71 -8.85 -12.70
C HIS A 73 -1.88 -9.90 -11.93
N SER A 74 -0.59 -9.64 -11.72
CA SER A 74 0.35 -10.60 -11.14
C SER A 74 0.23 -10.72 -9.63
N LYS A 75 -0.27 -9.67 -8.96
CA LYS A 75 -0.34 -9.57 -7.49
C LYS A 75 1.02 -9.79 -6.80
N ASN A 76 2.11 -9.50 -7.52
CA ASN A 76 3.47 -9.78 -7.07
C ASN A 76 4.07 -8.56 -6.38
N PHE A 77 4.62 -8.74 -5.18
CA PHE A 77 5.38 -7.70 -4.47
C PHE A 77 6.64 -7.28 -5.23
N ALA A 78 7.27 -8.16 -5.99
CA ALA A 78 8.46 -7.86 -6.81
C ALA A 78 8.15 -7.14 -8.15
N SER A 79 6.88 -6.78 -8.40
CA SER A 79 6.53 -5.97 -9.57
C SER A 79 7.11 -4.55 -9.47
N GLU A 80 7.21 -3.85 -10.61
CA GLU A 80 7.80 -2.52 -10.69
C GLU A 80 6.99 -1.46 -9.91
N CYS A 81 7.68 -0.42 -9.44
CA CYS A 81 7.03 0.74 -8.83
C CYS A 81 6.23 1.51 -9.88
N VAL A 82 5.11 2.07 -9.45
CA VAL A 82 4.29 2.99 -10.26
C VAL A 82 4.32 4.35 -9.57
N PRO A 83 5.38 5.16 -9.76
CA PRO A 83 5.49 6.45 -9.10
C PRO A 83 4.48 7.44 -9.67
N ILE A 84 3.92 8.30 -8.85
CA ILE A 84 3.18 9.51 -9.24
C ILE A 84 3.72 10.70 -8.48
N GLU A 85 3.59 11.90 -9.05
CA GLU A 85 3.91 13.13 -8.33
C GLU A 85 2.98 13.32 -7.13
N ARG A 86 3.58 13.58 -5.97
CA ARG A 86 2.90 14.00 -4.75
C ARG A 86 2.39 15.42 -4.95
N THR A 87 1.17 15.66 -4.49
CA THR A 87 0.70 17.03 -4.25
C THR A 87 1.57 17.70 -3.19
N LEU A 88 1.74 19.03 -3.25
CA LEU A 88 2.58 19.78 -2.30
C LEU A 88 2.25 19.50 -0.82
N ASP A 89 0.99 19.20 -0.49
CA ASP A 89 0.54 18.85 0.86
C ASP A 89 0.53 17.34 1.17
N GLY A 90 0.99 16.49 0.25
CA GLY A 90 0.99 15.02 0.38
C GLY A 90 -0.40 14.35 0.43
N ARG A 91 -1.48 15.10 0.15
CA ARG A 91 -2.87 14.66 0.25
C ARG A 91 -3.55 14.66 -1.12
N SER A 92 -4.02 13.50 -1.56
CA SER A 92 -4.81 13.38 -2.78
C SER A 92 -6.30 13.45 -2.45
N GLN A 93 -7.04 14.32 -3.15
CA GLN A 93 -8.48 14.41 -3.00
C GLN A 93 -9.17 13.29 -3.81
N PHE A 94 -9.89 12.41 -3.11
CA PHE A 94 -10.79 11.43 -3.71
C PHE A 94 -12.20 11.67 -3.15
N GLY A 95 -12.93 12.63 -3.72
CA GLY A 95 -14.18 13.14 -3.14
C GLY A 95 -13.91 14.10 -1.97
N ASP A 96 -14.58 13.90 -0.83
CA ASP A 96 -14.40 14.74 0.36
C ASP A 96 -13.27 14.25 1.29
N MET A 97 -12.71 13.07 1.01
CA MET A 97 -11.64 12.46 1.80
C MET A 97 -10.25 12.95 1.36
N LYS A 98 -9.48 13.45 2.33
CA LYS A 98 -8.06 13.81 2.16
C LYS A 98 -7.18 12.67 2.68
N VAL A 99 -6.83 11.76 1.80
CA VAL A 99 -5.97 10.59 2.09
C VAL A 99 -4.81 10.54 1.11
N SER A 100 -3.70 9.88 1.46
CA SER A 100 -2.61 9.67 0.52
C SER A 100 -3.09 8.77 -0.62
N ALA A 101 -2.57 8.97 -1.85
CA ALA A 101 -2.97 8.13 -2.97
C ALA A 101 -2.63 6.64 -2.77
N PRO A 102 -1.46 6.29 -2.21
CA PRO A 102 -1.11 4.89 -2.00
C PRO A 102 -2.10 4.18 -1.06
N LEU A 103 -2.46 4.81 0.07
CA LEU A 103 -3.41 4.24 1.03
C LEU A 103 -4.79 4.04 0.40
N HIS A 104 -5.29 5.05 -0.31
CA HIS A 104 -6.60 4.98 -0.96
C HIS A 104 -6.64 3.91 -2.05
N ILE A 105 -5.59 3.80 -2.88
CA ILE A 105 -5.52 2.79 -3.93
C ILE A 105 -5.37 1.40 -3.33
N TYR A 106 -4.59 1.26 -2.25
CA TYR A 106 -4.50 0.01 -1.50
C TYR A 106 -5.85 -0.46 -0.96
N SER A 107 -6.67 0.45 -0.40
CA SER A 107 -8.00 0.08 0.10
C SER A 107 -8.95 -0.36 -1.02
N VAL A 108 -8.80 0.21 -2.23
CA VAL A 108 -9.61 -0.19 -3.38
C VAL A 108 -9.29 -1.59 -3.89
N PHE A 109 -8.00 -1.96 -3.95
CA PHE A 109 -7.54 -3.20 -4.59
C PHE A 109 -7.18 -4.34 -3.64
N ARG A 110 -6.97 -4.07 -2.34
CA ARG A 110 -6.50 -5.07 -1.38
C ARG A 110 -7.31 -5.14 -0.10
N PHE A 111 -7.32 -4.08 0.71
CA PHE A 111 -7.92 -4.14 2.05
C PHE A 111 -8.79 -2.90 2.34
N PRO A 112 -10.11 -2.97 2.07
CA PRO A 112 -11.01 -1.81 2.17
C PRO A 112 -11.06 -1.13 3.55
N ALA A 113 -10.84 -1.89 4.62
CA ALA A 113 -10.92 -1.41 6.00
C ALA A 113 -9.58 -0.87 6.57
N VAL A 114 -8.54 -0.74 5.73
CA VAL A 114 -7.21 -0.31 6.19
C VAL A 114 -7.28 1.09 6.81
N GLN A 115 -6.61 1.25 7.96
CA GLN A 115 -6.43 2.55 8.58
C GLN A 115 -5.02 3.08 8.36
N LYS A 116 -4.85 4.41 8.40
CA LYS A 116 -3.56 5.06 8.14
C LYS A 116 -2.43 4.52 9.04
N HIS A 117 -2.71 4.24 10.30
CA HIS A 117 -1.72 3.75 11.26
C HIS A 117 -1.31 2.28 11.02
N GLN A 118 -2.11 1.51 10.28
CA GLN A 118 -1.83 0.11 9.96
C GLN A 118 -1.01 -0.03 8.68
N PHE A 119 -1.04 0.98 7.81
CA PHE A 119 -0.50 0.95 6.46
C PHE A 119 0.99 1.30 6.42
N VAL A 120 1.81 0.38 5.90
CA VAL A 120 3.26 0.53 5.87
C VAL A 120 3.81 0.14 4.50
N SER A 121 4.82 0.87 4.03
CA SER A 121 5.55 0.58 2.80
C SER A 121 6.45 -0.63 2.96
N LEU A 122 6.49 -1.51 1.96
CA LEU A 122 7.43 -2.62 1.94
C LEU A 122 8.85 -2.14 1.62
N PRO A 123 9.89 -2.88 2.08
CA PRO A 123 11.29 -2.50 1.85
C PRO A 123 11.70 -2.48 0.38
N ASN A 124 10.94 -3.10 -0.52
CA ASN A 124 11.24 -3.16 -1.95
C ASN A 124 10.56 -2.06 -2.77
N CYS A 125 9.86 -1.12 -2.10
CA CYS A 125 9.20 0.00 -2.74
C CYS A 125 10.12 1.23 -2.75
N PHE A 126 10.70 1.52 -3.91
CA PHE A 126 11.59 2.66 -4.10
C PHE A 126 11.13 3.54 -5.27
N THR A 127 11.04 4.84 -5.04
CA THR A 127 10.76 5.84 -6.07
C THR A 127 11.96 6.78 -6.19
N ASP A 128 12.38 7.08 -7.41
CA ASP A 128 13.59 7.86 -7.67
C ASP A 128 13.42 9.36 -7.33
N GLY A 129 12.19 9.88 -7.39
CA GLY A 129 11.90 11.30 -7.17
C GLY A 129 11.62 11.67 -5.70
N PRO A 130 12.13 12.82 -5.21
CA PRO A 130 11.92 13.30 -3.82
C PRO A 130 10.46 13.68 -3.53
N HIS A 131 9.67 13.91 -4.57
CA HIS A 131 8.25 14.24 -4.49
C HIS A 131 7.39 13.19 -5.18
N GLU A 132 7.86 11.95 -5.29
CA GLU A 132 7.08 10.86 -5.85
C GLU A 132 6.55 9.93 -4.77
N GLU A 133 5.42 9.29 -5.05
CA GLU A 133 4.89 8.20 -4.24
C GLU A 133 4.45 7.04 -5.15
N CYS A 134 4.73 5.80 -4.73
CA CYS A 134 4.33 4.62 -5.47
C CYS A 134 2.84 4.31 -5.24
N ILE A 135 2.10 4.02 -6.29
CA ILE A 135 0.68 3.61 -6.19
C ILE A 135 0.44 2.12 -6.42
N ASN A 136 1.50 1.31 -6.56
CA ASN A 136 1.36 -0.13 -6.67
C ASN A 136 0.84 -0.70 -5.34
N PRO A 137 -0.37 -1.28 -5.28
CA PRO A 137 -0.93 -1.75 -4.01
C PRO A 137 -0.16 -2.95 -3.41
N TYR A 138 0.66 -3.65 -4.21
CA TYR A 138 1.46 -4.80 -3.74
C TYR A 138 2.81 -4.38 -3.13
N HIS A 139 3.10 -3.08 -3.08
CA HIS A 139 4.28 -2.49 -2.42
C HIS A 139 4.02 -2.02 -1.00
N TYR A 140 2.85 -2.36 -0.46
CA TYR A 140 2.43 -1.99 0.89
C TYR A 140 1.89 -3.20 1.63
N SER A 141 1.98 -3.14 2.95
CA SER A 141 1.34 -4.09 3.86
C SER A 141 0.45 -3.35 4.86
N HIS A 142 -0.40 -4.10 5.55
CA HIS A 142 -1.06 -3.64 6.75
C HIS A 142 -0.80 -4.62 7.89
N PHE A 143 -0.82 -4.13 9.12
CA PHE A 143 -0.78 -4.98 10.31
C PHE A 143 -2.17 -5.08 10.92
N SER A 144 -2.52 -6.26 11.43
CA SER A 144 -3.71 -6.42 12.26
C SER A 144 -3.42 -5.82 13.63
N ALA A 145 -4.37 -5.09 14.21
CA ALA A 145 -4.24 -4.49 15.54
C ALA A 145 -4.06 -5.54 16.66
N PHE A 146 -4.25 -6.83 16.36
CA PHE A 146 -4.18 -7.93 17.31
C PHE A 146 -2.76 -8.42 17.64
N SER A 147 -1.72 -7.89 16.99
CA SER A 147 -0.34 -8.35 17.16
C SER A 147 0.51 -7.47 18.09
N ALA A 148 -0.10 -6.49 18.77
CA ALA A 148 0.60 -5.51 19.60
C ALA A 148 0.53 -5.80 21.12
N SER A 149 -0.12 -6.88 21.55
CA SER A 149 -0.03 -7.37 22.93
C SER A 149 1.03 -8.47 23.01
N GLY A 150 2.29 -8.05 23.02
CA GLY A 150 3.34 -8.86 23.62
C GLY A 150 3.14 -8.82 25.14
N GLU A 151 2.31 -9.70 25.66
CA GLU A 151 2.34 -10.05 27.09
C GLU A 151 3.64 -10.82 27.32
N ILE A 152 4.62 -10.13 27.90
CA ILE A 152 5.83 -10.73 28.45
C ILE A 152 5.43 -11.13 29.87
N ASP A 153 4.81 -12.29 30.04
CA ASP A 153 4.58 -12.81 31.38
C ASP A 153 5.94 -13.22 31.94
N SER A 154 6.49 -12.33 32.76
CA SER A 154 7.74 -12.53 33.48
C SER A 154 7.38 -13.16 34.82
N GLU A 155 6.89 -14.39 34.79
CA GLU A 155 6.67 -15.18 36.00
C GLU A 155 8.03 -15.79 36.41
N SER A 156 8.72 -15.03 37.26
CA SER A 156 9.84 -15.52 38.06
C SER A 156 9.33 -15.69 39.49
N ASP A 157 8.93 -16.89 39.85
CA ASP A 157 8.82 -17.27 41.26
C ASP A 157 9.57 -18.59 41.49
N ASP A 158 10.51 -18.49 42.42
CA ASP A 158 11.56 -19.43 42.77
C ASP A 158 11.06 -20.12 44.04
N GLU A 159 10.48 -21.33 43.96
CA GLU A 159 10.21 -22.16 45.15
C GLU A 159 10.39 -23.65 44.86
N LEU A 160 11.61 -24.09 45.18
CA LEU A 160 11.97 -25.29 45.94
C LEU A 160 11.35 -26.64 45.55
N GLN A 161 12.26 -27.47 45.05
CA GLN A 161 12.14 -28.90 44.77
C GLN A 161 11.66 -29.69 46.00
N HIS A 162 10.39 -30.10 45.98
CA HIS A 162 9.89 -31.18 46.81
C HIS A 162 10.27 -32.53 46.15
N VAL A 163 11.49 -33.01 46.41
CA VAL A 163 11.87 -34.39 46.04
C VAL A 163 11.23 -35.36 47.03
N THR A 164 10.11 -35.93 46.60
CA THR A 164 9.47 -37.09 47.24
C THR A 164 10.45 -38.26 47.23
N ILE A 165 10.84 -38.73 48.41
CA ILE A 165 11.51 -40.02 48.59
C ILE A 165 10.53 -41.11 48.14
N LEU A 166 10.83 -41.72 46.99
CA LEU A 166 10.21 -42.98 46.57
C LEU A 166 10.78 -44.08 47.45
N GLY A 167 10.01 -44.46 48.47
CA GLY A 167 10.16 -45.76 49.11
C GLY A 167 9.74 -46.84 48.12
N SER A 168 10.67 -47.71 47.76
CA SER A 168 10.40 -48.95 47.04
C SER A 168 11.14 -50.04 47.82
N ASP A 169 10.45 -50.63 48.78
CA ASP A 169 10.84 -51.87 49.46
C ASP A 169 10.12 -53.03 48.77
N GLY A 170 10.91 -53.98 48.25
CA GLY A 170 10.53 -55.19 47.52
C GLY A 170 11.57 -55.44 46.42
N ASP A 171 12.32 -56.54 46.33
CA ASP A 171 12.10 -57.90 46.81
C ASP A 171 13.45 -58.67 46.90
N ASP A 172 13.40 -59.78 47.64
CA ASP A 172 14.14 -61.05 47.47
C ASP A 172 15.68 -61.08 47.33
N ASP A 173 16.34 -61.67 48.34
CA ASP A 173 17.36 -62.71 48.07
C ASP A 173 17.46 -63.68 49.28
N ASN A 174 16.69 -64.75 49.15
CA ASN A 174 16.80 -66.01 49.90
C ASN A 174 17.93 -66.85 49.29
N MET A 175 18.97 -67.20 50.06
CA MET A 175 19.88 -68.32 49.75
C MET A 175 20.60 -68.81 51.02
N PRO A 176 21.11 -70.06 51.01
CA PRO A 176 20.64 -71.20 51.80
C PRO A 176 21.14 -71.30 53.25
#